data_AF-A0A6H9YKA0-F1
#
_entry.id   AF-A0A6H9YKA0-F1
#
_cell.length_a   1.000
_cell.length_b   1.000
_cell.length_c   1.000
_cell.angle_alpha   90.00
_cell.angle_beta   90.00
_cell.angle_gamma   90.00
#
_symmetry.space_group_name_H-M   'P 1'
#
loop_
_entity.id
_entity.type
_entity.pdbx_description
1 polymer ?
#
loop_
_entity_poly.entity_id
_entity_poly.type
_entity_poly.pdbx_seq_one_letter_code
_entity_poly.pdbx_strand_id
1 'polypeptide(L)'
;MQGICGYQLDLGVYALGQLTGPEAADLRAHLPMCASCQAELNELQDVVRVLARTRKGAGRRSRSGAFAKRFSGACAASRGQEPSR
;
A
#
# COMPACT_ATOMS: atom_id res chain seq x y z
N MET A 1 23.44 -20.44 -8.13
CA MET A 1 24.18 -19.60 -7.16
C MET A 1 23.26 -18.45 -6.77
N GLN A 2 22.53 -18.60 -5.67
CA GLN A 2 21.67 -17.54 -5.12
C GLN A 2 22.54 -16.72 -4.17
N GLY A 3 23.25 -15.72 -4.69
CA GLY A 3 24.03 -14.80 -3.88
C GLY A 3 23.09 -13.75 -3.31
N ILE A 4 23.07 -13.60 -1.98
CA ILE A 4 22.31 -12.56 -1.30
C ILE A 4 22.77 -11.22 -1.87
N CYS A 5 21.89 -10.53 -2.59
CA CYS A 5 22.18 -9.22 -3.16
C CYS A 5 21.71 -8.15 -2.17
N GLY A 6 22.56 -7.15 -1.89
CA GLY A 6 22.28 -6.14 -0.86
C GLY A 6 21.04 -5.27 -1.13
N TYR A 7 20.50 -5.31 -2.35
CA TYR A 7 19.37 -4.50 -2.79
C TYR A 7 17.99 -5.14 -2.56
N GLN A 8 17.89 -6.31 -1.92
CA GLN A 8 16.61 -7.00 -1.71
C GLN A 8 15.57 -6.15 -0.96
N LEU A 9 15.99 -5.35 0.03
CA LEU A 9 15.08 -4.46 0.76
C LEU A 9 14.62 -3.29 -0.11
N ASP A 10 15.51 -2.72 -0.92
CA ASP A 10 15.23 -1.56 -1.76
C ASP A 10 14.36 -1.92 -2.98
N LEU A 11 14.38 -3.17 -3.41
CA LEU A 11 13.60 -3.70 -4.54
C LEU A 11 12.08 -3.47 -4.39
N GLY A 12 11.54 -3.68 -3.19
CA GLY A 12 10.11 -3.44 -2.92
C GLY A 12 9.75 -1.95 -2.98
N VAL A 13 10.57 -1.10 -2.37
CA VAL A 13 10.40 0.37 -2.36
C VAL A 13 10.54 0.93 -3.78
N TYR A 14 11.49 0.38 -4.54
CA TYR A 14 11.72 0.68 -5.95
C TYR A 14 10.54 0.27 -6.83
N ALA A 15 10.00 -0.95 -6.66
CA ALA A 15 8.85 -1.45 -7.41
C ALA A 15 7.57 -0.62 -7.18
N LEU A 16 7.39 -0.09 -5.97
CA LEU A 16 6.30 0.83 -5.63
C LEU A 16 6.53 2.27 -6.13
N GLY A 17 7.68 2.54 -6.77
CA GLY A 17 8.07 3.87 -7.26
C GLY A 17 8.35 4.87 -6.14
N GLN A 18 8.71 4.40 -4.94
CA GLN A 18 9.00 5.23 -3.77
C GLN A 18 10.51 5.43 -3.53
N LEU A 19 11.37 4.64 -4.17
CA LEU A 19 12.82 4.83 -4.10
C LEU A 19 13.22 5.97 -5.04
N THR A 20 13.96 6.95 -4.52
CA THR A 20 14.30 8.18 -5.24
C THR A 20 15.78 8.53 -5.10
N GLY A 21 16.24 9.53 -5.85
CA GLY A 21 17.60 10.04 -5.73
C GLY A 21 18.69 9.04 -6.16
N PRO A 22 19.89 9.10 -5.56
CA PRO A 22 21.04 8.31 -5.99
C PRO A 22 20.84 6.81 -5.80
N GLU A 23 20.17 6.40 -4.72
CA GLU A 23 19.89 4.98 -4.41
C GLU A 23 19.06 4.32 -5.52
N ALA A 24 18.07 5.02 -6.07
CA ALA A 24 17.29 4.53 -7.19
C ALA A 24 18.10 4.45 -8.49
N ALA A 25 19.09 5.33 -8.68
CA ALA A 25 19.98 5.29 -9.83
C ALA A 25 20.96 4.12 -9.75
N ASP A 26 21.53 3.87 -8.57
CA ASP A 26 22.43 2.76 -8.31
C ASP A 26 21.72 1.41 -8.52
N LEU A 27 20.50 1.27 -7.98
CA LEU A 27 19.70 0.07 -8.21
C LEU A 27 19.34 -0.12 -9.68
N ARG A 28 18.98 0.95 -10.41
CA ARG A 28 18.74 0.89 -11.86
C ARG A 28 19.96 0.44 -12.64
N ALA A 29 21.15 0.92 -12.27
CA ALA A 29 22.41 0.51 -12.89
C ALA A 29 22.76 -0.95 -12.56
N HIS A 30 22.37 -1.43 -11.37
CA HIS A 30 22.59 -2.80 -10.94
C HIS A 30 21.69 -3.82 -11.68
N LEU A 31 20.42 -3.50 -11.89
CA LEU A 31 19.42 -4.44 -12.43
C LEU A 31 19.86 -5.19 -13.71
N PRO A 32 20.44 -4.55 -14.75
CA PRO A 32 20.90 -5.26 -15.95
C PRO A 32 21.94 -6.35 -15.70
N MET A 33 22.70 -6.24 -14.60
CA MET A 33 23.81 -7.13 -14.28
C MET A 33 23.44 -8.24 -13.31
N CYS A 34 22.22 -8.24 -12.75
CA CYS A 34 21.82 -9.17 -11.70
C CYS A 34 20.52 -9.90 -12.01
N ALA A 35 20.63 -11.14 -12.49
CA ALA A 35 19.49 -11.97 -12.86
C ALA A 35 18.55 -12.28 -11.67
N SER A 36 19.06 -12.43 -10.45
CA SER A 36 18.22 -12.67 -9.26
C SER A 36 17.37 -11.46 -8.93
N CYS A 37 17.95 -10.25 -8.92
CA CYS A 37 17.19 -9.03 -8.68
C CYS A 37 16.17 -8.74 -9.79
N GLN A 38 16.47 -9.09 -11.05
CA GLN A 38 15.49 -9.02 -12.14
C GLN A 38 14.32 -9.98 -11.92
N ALA A 39 14.60 -11.22 -11.51
CA ALA A 39 13.57 -12.22 -11.23
C ALA A 39 12.65 -11.76 -10.10
N GLU A 40 13.22 -11.32 -8.97
CA GLU A 40 12.47 -10.78 -7.84
C GLU A 40 11.63 -9.55 -8.24
N LEU A 41 12.20 -8.63 -9.04
CA LEU A 41 11.47 -7.47 -9.53
C LEU A 41 10.27 -7.85 -10.39
N ASN A 42 10.39 -8.89 -11.22
CA ASN A 42 9.28 -9.39 -12.03
C ASN A 42 8.17 -10.00 -11.17
N GLU A 43 8.52 -10.75 -10.12
CA GLU A 43 7.55 -11.28 -9.16
C GLU A 43 6.79 -10.15 -8.43
N LEU A 44 7.51 -9.11 -8.00
CA LEU A 44 6.91 -7.94 -7.34
C LEU A 44 5.98 -7.15 -8.26
N GLN A 45 6.23 -7.10 -9.58
CA GLN A 45 5.38 -6.37 -10.52
C GLN A 45 3.93 -6.87 -10.57
N ASP A 46 3.69 -8.16 -10.32
CA ASP A 46 2.33 -8.70 -10.24
C ASP A 46 1.60 -8.18 -9.00
N VAL A 47 2.28 -8.12 -7.86
CA VAL A 47 1.75 -7.55 -6.61
C VAL A 47 1.45 -6.07 -6.78
N VAL A 48 2.39 -5.30 -7.36
CA VAL A 48 2.20 -3.86 -7.62
C VAL A 48 1.01 -3.62 -8.55
N ARG A 49 0.80 -4.46 -9.57
CA ARG A 49 -0.36 -4.38 -10.46
C ARG A 49 -1.68 -4.60 -9.73
N VAL A 50 -1.74 -5.52 -8.76
CA VAL A 50 -2.93 -5.73 -7.93
C VAL A 50 -3.17 -4.52 -7.01
N LEU A 51 -2.12 -4.02 -6.34
CA LEU A 51 -2.20 -2.84 -5.47
C LEU A 51 -2.62 -1.56 -6.23
N ALA A 52 -2.19 -1.40 -7.47
CA ALA A 52 -2.59 -0.25 -8.29
C ALA A 52 -4.12 -0.14 -8.47
N ARG A 53 -4.85 -1.28 -8.41
CA ARG A 53 -6.32 -1.31 -8.51
C ARG A 53 -6.99 -0.73 -7.26
N THR A 54 -6.39 -0.90 -6.09
CA THR A 54 -6.95 -0.38 -4.82
C THR A 54 -6.65 1.11 -4.62
N ARG A 55 -5.65 1.67 -5.32
CA ARG A 55 -5.34 3.12 -5.30
C ARG A 55 -6.53 4.00 -5.71
N LYS A 56 -7.40 3.51 -6.61
CA LYS A 56 -8.67 4.18 -6.98
C LYS A 56 -9.81 3.98 -5.97
N GLY A 57 -9.68 3.02 -5.06
CA GLY A 57 -10.73 2.58 -4.13
C GLY A 57 -10.85 3.40 -2.83
N ALA A 58 -9.91 4.29 -2.53
CA ALA A 58 -9.97 5.17 -1.35
C ALA A 58 -10.41 6.60 -1.69
N GLY A 59 -10.92 6.83 -2.90
CA GLY A 59 -11.74 8.01 -3.12
C GLY A 59 -12.84 7.98 -2.07
N ARG A 60 -12.94 9.04 -1.26
CA ARG A 60 -14.20 9.41 -0.60
C ARG A 60 -15.22 9.65 -1.72
N ARG A 61 -15.67 8.59 -2.40
CA ARG A 61 -17.08 8.55 -2.74
C ARG A 61 -17.69 8.72 -1.38
N SER A 62 -18.24 9.92 -1.14
CA SER A 62 -19.25 10.13 -0.12
C SER A 62 -19.97 8.80 -0.09
N ARG A 63 -19.84 8.06 1.02
CA ARG A 63 -20.80 7.01 1.28
C ARG A 63 -22.07 7.80 1.10
N SER A 64 -22.76 7.60 -0.02
CA SER A 64 -24.13 8.01 -0.19
C SER A 64 -24.80 7.06 0.79
N GLY A 65 -24.62 7.40 2.07
CA GLY A 65 -25.35 6.85 3.17
C GLY A 65 -26.74 6.95 2.64
N ALA A 66 -27.36 5.79 2.54
CA ALA A 66 -28.72 5.72 2.11
C ALA A 66 -29.45 6.86 2.84
N PHE A 67 -29.94 7.85 2.08
CA PHE A 67 -31.07 8.65 2.53
C PHE A 67 -32.32 7.74 2.50
N ALA A 68 -32.19 6.46 2.86
CA ALA A 68 -33.28 5.58 3.11
C ALA A 68 -33.56 5.72 4.60
N LYS A 69 -34.44 6.69 4.90
CA LYS A 69 -35.31 6.74 6.08
C LYS A 69 -34.91 5.75 7.20
N ARG A 70 -34.26 6.30 8.23
CA ARG A 70 -34.51 5.98 9.65
C ARG A 70 -34.75 4.48 9.94
N PHE A 71 -33.72 3.66 9.86
CA PHE A 71 -33.72 2.41 10.61
C PHE A 71 -33.44 2.73 12.08
N SER A 72 -34.47 2.59 12.91
CA SER A 72 -34.37 2.58 14.37
C SER A 72 -33.55 1.36 14.81
N GLY A 73 -32.23 1.51 14.93
CA GLY A 73 -31.32 0.48 15.44
C GLY A 73 -30.77 0.84 16.82
N ALA A 74 -31.09 0.03 17.83
CA ALA A 74 -30.91 0.25 19.26
C ALA A 74 -29.47 0.11 19.80
N CYS A 75 -28.48 0.77 19.19
CA CYS A 75 -27.09 0.74 19.69
C CYS A 75 -26.46 2.14 19.70
N ALA A 76 -26.96 3.02 20.57
CA ALA A 76 -26.32 4.30 20.87
C ALA A 76 -26.65 4.77 22.30
N ALA A 77 -26.24 4.01 23.32
CA ALA A 77 -26.27 4.50 24.69
C ALA A 77 -25.22 3.76 25.54
N SER A 78 -24.00 4.30 25.58
CA SER A 78 -23.09 4.16 26.73
C SER A 78 -21.79 4.92 26.50
N ARG A 79 -21.83 6.26 26.43
CA ARG A 79 -20.68 7.11 26.81
C ARG A 79 -21.16 8.44 27.41
N GLY A 80 -20.99 8.56 28.73
CA GLY A 80 -20.66 9.80 29.42
C GLY A 80 -21.79 10.79 29.72
N GLN A 81 -22.42 10.64 30.88
CA GLN A 81 -22.95 11.78 31.64
C GLN A 81 -22.62 11.56 33.12
N GLU A 82 -21.53 12.18 33.57
CA GLU A 82 -21.34 12.47 35.00
C GLU A 82 -22.21 13.67 35.37
N PRO A 83 -23.05 13.60 36.41
CA PRO A 83 -23.69 14.77 36.98
C PRO A 83 -22.83 15.33 38.14
N SER A 84 -22.37 16.57 37.97
CA SER A 84 -21.82 17.40 39.03
C SER A 84 -22.92 17.74 40.04
N ARG A 85 -22.74 17.35 41.31
CA ARG A 85 -23.29 18.06 42.48
C ARG A 85 -22.43 17.85 43.70
#